data_AF-A0A498RFB8-F1
#
_entry.id   AF-A0A498RFB8-F1
#
_cell.length_a   1.000
_cell.length_b   1.000
_cell.length_c   1.000
_cell.angle_alpha   90.00
_cell.angle_beta   90.00
_cell.angle_gamma   90.00
#
_symmetry.space_group_name_H-M   'P 1'
#
loop_
_entity.id
_entity.type
_entity.pdbx_description
1 polymer ?
#
loop_
_entity_poly.entity_id
_entity_poly.type
_entity_poly.pdbx_seq_one_letter_code
_entity_poly.pdbx_strand_id
1 'polypeptide(L)'
;MNEMIRDISAVDYFDRVMIDSPRDRESCARLKKTTNARIGLGRAGDRCKTETLLKFRADHAVAMDAVWSYVDESIVDQFGFFKVQTLVEDKEQYIKRPDLGRLFSQETIDHIKHNCIHNPEVQIIATDGLSSCAINANLADIYPMIMDGLTAKGYTIGTPIFVKYGRVAAMDKISEALQARVTILLVGERPGLATGESMSSYMAYESSTLKPESQRTVISNIHRRGVPAVEAGAQIVNLVEVLMREKKSGVELKI
;
A
#
# COMPACT_ATOMS: atom_id res chain seq x y z
N MET A 1 21.66 37.37 -18.54
CA MET A 1 20.76 36.29 -18.99
C MET A 1 20.63 35.32 -17.82
N ASN A 2 19.45 35.21 -17.21
CA ASN A 2 19.18 34.14 -16.25
C ASN A 2 19.16 32.83 -17.04
N GLU A 3 20.28 32.11 -17.10
CA GLU A 3 20.23 30.69 -17.42
C GLU A 3 19.49 30.01 -16.27
N MET A 4 18.19 29.77 -16.47
CA MET A 4 17.43 28.93 -15.56
C MET A 4 18.11 27.55 -15.52
N ILE A 5 18.66 27.21 -14.37
CA ILE A 5 19.23 25.89 -14.11
C ILE A 5 18.15 24.86 -14.40
N ARG A 6 18.45 23.91 -15.28
CA ARG A 6 17.51 22.85 -15.66
C ARG A 6 17.17 22.00 -14.43
N ASP A 7 15.89 21.93 -14.09
CA ASP A 7 15.41 21.05 -13.04
C ASP A 7 15.54 19.59 -13.49
N ILE A 8 16.46 18.86 -12.83
CA ILE A 8 16.72 17.46 -13.11
C ILE A 8 15.57 16.56 -12.66
N SER A 9 14.69 17.00 -11.76
CA SER A 9 13.53 16.23 -11.28
C SER A 9 12.35 16.28 -12.24
N ALA A 10 12.20 17.38 -12.98
CA ALA A 10 11.13 17.62 -13.95
C ALA A 10 11.31 16.88 -15.29
N VAL A 11 12.43 16.16 -15.49
CA VAL A 11 12.69 15.45 -16.74
C VAL A 11 11.75 14.25 -16.87
N ASP A 12 10.86 14.31 -17.86
CA ASP A 12 10.00 13.18 -18.20
C ASP A 12 10.77 12.10 -18.99
N TYR A 13 10.92 10.94 -18.37
CA TYR A 13 11.52 9.75 -18.98
C TYR A 13 10.51 8.74 -19.51
N PHE A 14 9.21 8.98 -19.37
CA PHE A 14 8.21 8.09 -19.94
C PHE A 14 8.05 8.34 -21.43
N ASP A 15 8.12 9.58 -21.89
CA ASP A 15 7.91 9.88 -23.31
C ASP A 15 9.19 10.16 -24.11
N ARG A 16 10.33 10.41 -23.45
CA ARG A 16 11.56 10.84 -24.13
C ARG A 16 12.48 9.67 -24.55
N VAL A 17 12.72 9.52 -25.85
CA VAL A 17 13.77 8.63 -26.41
C VAL A 17 15.12 9.37 -26.39
N MET A 18 16.05 8.88 -25.57
CA MET A 18 17.35 9.50 -25.34
C MET A 18 18.52 8.72 -25.98
N ILE A 19 18.24 7.68 -26.76
CA ILE A 19 19.24 7.05 -27.62
C ILE A 19 19.68 8.10 -28.66
N ASP A 20 21.00 8.25 -28.88
CA ASP A 20 21.54 9.29 -29.77
C ASP A 20 21.17 9.03 -31.24
N SER A 21 21.44 7.81 -31.72
CA SER A 21 21.15 7.38 -33.10
C SER A 21 20.28 6.12 -33.10
N PRO A 22 19.00 6.20 -32.70
CA PRO A 22 18.12 5.05 -32.71
C PRO A 22 17.84 4.63 -34.16
N ARG A 23 17.94 3.33 -34.46
CA ARG A 23 17.58 2.78 -35.78
C ARG A 23 16.13 3.08 -36.15
N ASP A 24 15.24 3.02 -35.16
CA ASP A 24 13.83 3.37 -35.28
C ASP A 24 13.39 4.10 -34.00
N ARG A 25 13.33 5.43 -34.09
CA ARG A 25 12.93 6.30 -32.97
C ARG A 25 11.46 6.10 -32.59
N GLU A 26 10.61 5.81 -33.56
CA GLU A 26 9.17 5.71 -33.36
C GLU A 26 8.82 4.41 -32.64
N SER A 27 9.45 3.29 -33.01
CA SER A 27 9.35 2.04 -32.25
C SER A 27 9.86 2.20 -30.82
N CYS A 28 10.97 2.93 -30.61
CA CYS A 28 11.44 3.22 -29.27
C CYS A 28 10.42 4.01 -28.44
N ALA A 29 9.75 5.01 -29.05
CA ALA A 29 8.70 5.77 -28.39
C ALA A 29 7.49 4.89 -28.06
N ARG A 30 7.06 4.00 -28.97
CA ARG A 30 5.98 3.03 -28.72
C ARG A 30 6.32 2.10 -27.56
N LEU A 31 7.51 1.52 -27.53
CA LEU A 31 7.96 0.63 -26.45
C LEU A 31 7.97 1.35 -25.09
N LYS A 32 8.39 2.61 -25.05
CA LYS A 32 8.38 3.38 -23.80
C LYS A 32 6.96 3.54 -23.23
N LYS A 33 5.95 3.68 -24.09
CA LYS A 33 4.54 3.77 -23.65
C LYS A 33 3.97 2.46 -23.10
N THR A 34 4.60 1.32 -23.37
CA THR A 34 4.14 0.02 -22.87
C THR A 34 4.69 -0.33 -21.49
N THR A 35 5.56 0.49 -20.89
CA THR A 35 6.17 0.18 -19.60
C THR A 35 6.52 1.41 -18.78
N ASN A 36 6.43 1.29 -17.46
CA ASN A 36 6.95 2.28 -16.53
C ASN A 36 8.47 2.13 -16.29
N ALA A 37 9.12 1.13 -16.89
CA ALA A 37 10.56 0.96 -16.80
C ALA A 37 11.30 2.05 -17.58
N ARG A 38 12.48 2.47 -17.08
CA ARG A 38 13.32 3.47 -17.74
C ARG A 38 14.06 2.87 -18.93
N ILE A 39 13.37 2.61 -20.03
CA ILE A 39 13.98 2.11 -21.27
C ILE A 39 14.22 3.26 -22.26
N GLY A 40 15.05 3.02 -23.28
CA GLY A 40 15.33 4.02 -24.33
C GLY A 40 16.20 5.19 -23.86
N LEU A 41 17.01 5.01 -22.81
CA LEU A 41 17.84 6.06 -22.20
C LEU A 41 19.18 6.32 -22.93
N GLY A 42 19.60 5.40 -23.79
CA GLY A 42 20.93 5.44 -24.41
C GLY A 42 22.05 5.10 -23.42
N ARG A 43 23.30 5.39 -23.79
CA ARG A 43 24.51 5.07 -23.02
C ARG A 43 25.66 6.03 -23.34
N ALA A 44 26.65 6.10 -22.47
CA ALA A 44 27.96 6.69 -22.71
C ALA A 44 29.02 5.59 -22.52
N GLY A 45 29.54 5.03 -23.62
CA GLY A 45 30.28 3.76 -23.57
C GLY A 45 29.37 2.64 -23.02
N ASP A 46 29.82 1.99 -21.95
CA ASP A 46 29.07 0.94 -21.23
C ASP A 46 28.35 1.48 -19.97
N ARG A 47 28.27 2.80 -19.82
CA ARG A 47 27.68 3.46 -18.64
C ARG A 47 26.39 4.21 -18.99
N CYS A 48 25.61 4.51 -17.96
CA CYS A 48 24.47 5.42 -18.08
C CYS A 48 24.94 6.82 -18.50
N LYS A 49 24.10 7.55 -19.22
CA LYS A 49 24.31 8.97 -19.46
C LYS A 49 24.25 9.75 -18.15
N THR A 50 24.98 10.87 -18.08
CA THR A 50 25.00 11.73 -16.89
C THR A 50 23.62 12.19 -16.47
N GLU A 51 22.78 12.63 -17.42
CA GLU A 51 21.40 13.07 -17.15
C GLU A 51 20.56 11.94 -16.50
N THR A 52 20.68 10.72 -17.01
CA THR A 52 20.01 9.53 -16.46
C THR A 52 20.44 9.26 -15.03
N LEU A 53 21.75 9.33 -14.76
CA LEU A 53 22.29 9.10 -13.42
C LEU A 53 21.83 10.20 -12.43
N LEU A 54 21.81 11.46 -12.86
CA LEU A 54 21.35 12.57 -12.02
C LEU A 54 19.87 12.44 -11.65
N LYS A 55 18.99 12.16 -12.62
CA LYS A 55 17.58 11.91 -12.32
C LYS A 55 17.41 10.68 -11.42
N PHE A 56 18.16 9.60 -11.66
CA PHE A 56 18.11 8.42 -10.79
C PHE A 56 18.40 8.80 -9.33
N ARG A 57 19.42 9.64 -9.10
CA ARG A 57 19.74 10.13 -7.75
C ARG A 57 18.66 11.05 -7.17
N ALA A 58 18.09 11.92 -7.98
CA ALA A 58 16.98 12.78 -7.55
C ALA A 58 15.76 11.95 -7.11
N ASP A 59 15.38 10.96 -7.91
CA ASP A 59 14.26 10.07 -7.59
C ASP A 59 14.55 9.19 -6.38
N HIS A 60 15.80 8.78 -6.21
CA HIS A 60 16.23 8.06 -5.03
C HIS A 60 16.11 8.91 -3.76
N ALA A 61 16.44 10.21 -3.82
CA ALA A 61 16.25 11.12 -2.69
C ALA A 61 14.77 11.24 -2.31
N VAL A 62 13.88 11.43 -3.29
CA VAL A 62 12.42 11.46 -3.07
C VAL A 62 11.92 10.15 -2.46
N ALA A 63 12.40 9.01 -2.95
CA ALA A 63 12.03 7.71 -2.40
C ALA A 63 12.50 7.51 -0.95
N MET A 64 13.68 8.05 -0.59
CA MET A 64 14.17 8.05 0.79
C MET A 64 13.29 8.91 1.69
N ASP A 65 12.89 10.11 1.27
CA ASP A 65 12.01 10.98 2.04
C ASP A 65 10.63 10.34 2.26
N ALA A 66 10.11 9.62 1.27
CA ALA A 66 8.85 8.90 1.38
C ALA A 66 8.85 7.84 2.50
N VAL A 67 9.99 7.20 2.80
CA VAL A 67 10.13 6.23 3.91
C VAL A 67 9.89 6.91 5.26
N TRP A 68 10.32 8.16 5.40
CA TRP A 68 10.25 8.94 6.65
C TRP A 68 8.99 9.80 6.77
N SER A 69 8.11 9.76 5.77
CA SER A 69 6.83 10.47 5.78
C SER A 69 5.82 9.87 6.76
N TYR A 70 4.86 10.68 7.19
CA TYR A 70 3.73 10.30 8.04
C TYR A 70 2.40 10.42 7.29
N VAL A 71 1.41 9.64 7.73
CA VAL A 71 0.06 9.71 7.17
C VAL A 71 -0.55 11.03 7.60
N ASP A 72 -1.24 11.69 6.68
CA ASP A 72 -2.05 12.85 7.01
C ASP A 72 -3.26 12.35 7.81
N GLU A 73 -3.27 12.61 9.12
CA GLU A 73 -4.31 12.11 10.01
C GLU A 73 -5.71 12.58 9.61
N SER A 74 -5.84 13.70 8.90
CA SER A 74 -7.14 14.18 8.41
C SER A 74 -7.83 13.18 7.47
N ILE A 75 -7.06 12.41 6.70
CA ILE A 75 -7.58 11.38 5.76
C ILE A 75 -8.14 10.18 6.53
N VAL A 76 -7.59 9.90 7.71
CA VAL A 76 -8.03 8.82 8.60
C VAL A 76 -9.23 9.26 9.42
N ASP A 77 -9.17 10.49 9.94
CA ASP A 77 -10.19 11.09 10.79
C ASP A 77 -11.51 11.32 10.03
N GLN A 78 -11.46 11.71 8.75
CA GLN A 78 -12.67 11.92 7.93
C GLN A 78 -13.56 10.67 7.83
N PHE A 79 -12.97 9.47 7.97
CA PHE A 79 -13.66 8.18 7.88
C PHE A 79 -13.90 7.53 9.24
N GLY A 80 -13.59 8.23 10.33
CA GLY A 80 -13.85 7.76 11.69
C GLY A 80 -13.03 6.53 12.10
N PHE A 81 -11.83 6.35 11.55
CA PHE A 81 -10.96 5.25 11.94
C PHE A 81 -10.55 5.37 13.41
N PHE A 82 -10.73 4.30 14.16
CA PHE A 82 -10.25 4.18 15.52
C PHE A 82 -8.73 4.03 15.52
N LYS A 83 -8.03 5.03 16.03
CA LYS A 83 -6.56 5.11 15.96
C LYS A 83 -5.90 4.35 17.11
N VAL A 84 -4.98 3.46 16.78
CA VAL A 84 -4.14 2.72 17.73
C VAL A 84 -2.69 2.68 17.25
N GLN A 85 -1.76 2.35 18.14
CA GLN A 85 -0.34 2.19 17.82
C GLN A 85 0.14 0.81 18.25
N THR A 86 1.09 0.25 17.52
CA THR A 86 1.79 -0.99 17.93
C THR A 86 2.73 -0.71 19.11
N LEU A 87 3.52 -1.72 19.52
CA LEU A 87 4.59 -1.53 20.52
C LEU A 87 5.75 -0.64 20.03
N VAL A 88 5.67 -0.13 18.81
CA VAL A 88 6.70 0.73 18.24
C VAL A 88 6.55 2.15 18.78
N GLU A 89 7.65 2.74 19.24
CA GLU A 89 7.69 4.08 19.82
C GLU A 89 7.82 5.18 18.75
N ASP A 90 8.68 4.97 17.75
CA ASP A 90 8.97 5.93 16.70
C ASP A 90 9.29 5.28 15.34
N LYS A 91 9.43 6.11 14.29
CA LYS A 91 9.68 5.65 12.93
C LYS A 91 11.06 4.97 12.77
N GLU A 92 12.06 5.36 13.55
CA GLU A 92 13.39 4.74 13.48
C GLU A 92 13.33 3.30 14.02
N GLN A 93 12.66 3.10 15.16
CA GLN A 93 12.38 1.80 15.73
C GLN A 93 11.51 0.98 14.78
N TYR A 94 10.48 1.58 14.14
CA TYR A 94 9.62 0.89 13.18
C TYR A 94 10.40 0.22 12.04
N ILE A 95 11.41 0.92 11.51
CA ILE A 95 12.24 0.42 10.40
C ILE A 95 13.14 -0.72 10.87
N LYS A 96 13.70 -0.63 12.09
CA LYS A 96 14.68 -1.60 12.62
C LYS A 96 14.05 -2.80 13.32
N ARG A 97 12.83 -2.68 13.84
CA ARG A 97 12.14 -3.67 14.69
C ARG A 97 10.80 -4.10 14.08
N PRO A 98 10.82 -4.89 12.99
CA PRO A 98 9.61 -5.39 12.36
C PRO A 98 8.81 -6.35 13.26
N ASP A 99 9.41 -6.88 14.31
CA ASP A 99 8.76 -7.68 15.35
C ASP A 99 7.79 -6.84 16.19
N LEU A 100 8.21 -5.64 16.65
CA LEU A 100 7.37 -4.75 17.46
C LEU A 100 6.17 -4.22 16.67
N GLY A 101 6.33 -3.95 15.37
CA GLY A 101 5.24 -3.51 14.50
C GLY A 101 4.16 -4.57 14.24
N ARG A 102 4.30 -5.78 14.78
CA ARG A 102 3.29 -6.85 14.72
C ARG A 102 2.53 -7.02 16.04
N LEU A 103 2.95 -6.30 17.08
CA LEU A 103 2.52 -6.52 18.46
C LEU A 103 1.84 -5.28 19.01
N PHE A 104 0.94 -5.49 19.96
CA PHE A 104 0.23 -4.46 20.70
C PHE A 104 0.43 -4.69 22.19
N SER A 105 0.38 -3.62 22.99
CA SER A 105 0.30 -3.76 24.44
C SER A 105 -1.05 -4.37 24.83
N GLN A 106 -1.10 -5.00 26.01
CA GLN A 106 -2.36 -5.53 26.53
C GLN A 106 -3.42 -4.43 26.67
N GLU A 107 -3.02 -3.26 27.17
CA GLU A 107 -3.86 -2.06 27.25
C GLU A 107 -4.46 -1.68 25.89
N THR A 108 -3.65 -1.69 24.82
CA THR A 108 -4.14 -1.38 23.47
C THR A 108 -5.15 -2.39 22.98
N ILE A 109 -4.92 -3.69 23.22
CA ILE A 109 -5.87 -4.75 22.87
C ILE A 109 -7.18 -4.60 23.65
N ASP A 110 -7.10 -4.30 24.95
CA ASP A 110 -8.28 -4.10 25.78
C ASP A 110 -9.05 -2.84 25.36
N HIS A 111 -8.34 -1.78 24.96
CA HIS A 111 -8.92 -0.57 24.40
C HIS A 111 -9.66 -0.84 23.07
N ILE A 112 -9.09 -1.67 22.19
CA ILE A 112 -9.75 -2.12 20.95
C ILE A 112 -11.02 -2.91 21.28
N LYS A 113 -10.93 -3.89 22.18
CA LYS A 113 -12.09 -4.69 22.61
C LYS A 113 -13.18 -3.85 23.25
N HIS A 114 -12.84 -2.81 23.99
CA HIS A 114 -13.86 -1.99 24.66
C HIS A 114 -14.61 -1.08 23.69
N ASN A 115 -13.95 -0.56 22.65
CA ASN A 115 -14.48 0.51 21.81
C ASN A 115 -14.89 0.07 20.40
N CYS A 116 -14.53 -1.14 19.97
CA CYS A 116 -14.83 -1.63 18.62
C CYS A 116 -15.90 -2.74 18.63
N ILE A 117 -16.57 -2.88 17.49
CA ILE A 117 -17.59 -3.91 17.26
C ILE A 117 -16.96 -5.31 17.34
N HIS A 118 -17.60 -6.21 18.10
CA HIS A 118 -17.21 -7.62 18.20
C HIS A 118 -17.94 -8.48 17.17
N ASN A 119 -17.28 -9.57 16.78
CA ASN A 119 -17.75 -10.56 15.82
C ASN A 119 -18.20 -9.94 14.48
N PRO A 120 -17.49 -8.95 13.90
CA PRO A 120 -17.87 -8.43 12.59
C PRO A 120 -17.62 -9.51 11.53
N GLU A 121 -18.47 -9.51 10.51
CA GLU A 121 -18.22 -10.29 9.31
C GLU A 121 -16.97 -9.77 8.59
N VAL A 122 -16.82 -8.45 8.48
CA VAL A 122 -15.64 -7.85 7.84
C VAL A 122 -15.03 -6.78 8.73
N GLN A 123 -13.74 -6.93 9.06
CA GLN A 123 -12.95 -5.93 9.76
C GLN A 123 -12.00 -5.23 8.79
N ILE A 124 -12.08 -3.90 8.69
CA ILE A 124 -11.19 -3.09 7.86
C ILE A 124 -10.13 -2.44 8.74
N ILE A 125 -8.87 -2.57 8.34
CA ILE A 125 -7.71 -1.98 9.00
C ILE A 125 -6.92 -1.21 7.95
N ALA A 126 -6.45 -0.02 8.30
CA ALA A 126 -5.45 0.72 7.53
C ALA A 126 -4.19 0.91 8.37
N THR A 127 -3.03 0.88 7.74
CA THR A 127 -1.76 1.18 8.41
C THR A 127 -0.82 1.92 7.46
N ASP A 128 -0.01 2.83 8.02
CA ASP A 128 1.03 3.53 7.27
C ASP A 128 1.96 2.56 6.54
N GLY A 129 2.31 1.45 7.20
CA GLY A 129 3.25 0.50 6.63
C GLY A 129 4.61 1.15 6.37
N LEU A 130 5.24 0.79 5.25
CA LEU A 130 6.52 1.36 4.84
C LEU A 130 6.38 2.66 4.04
N SER A 131 5.16 3.04 3.65
CA SER A 131 4.93 4.30 2.93
C SER A 131 3.60 4.95 3.27
N SER A 132 3.68 6.05 4.00
CA SER A 132 2.52 6.88 4.31
C SER A 132 1.92 7.55 3.06
N CYS A 133 2.75 7.83 2.04
CA CYS A 133 2.29 8.36 0.75
C CYS A 133 1.25 7.46 0.08
N ALA A 134 1.37 6.14 0.23
CA ALA A 134 0.41 5.18 -0.32
C ALA A 134 -0.98 5.29 0.32
N ILE A 135 -1.03 5.50 1.64
CA ILE A 135 -2.30 5.71 2.34
C ILE A 135 -2.89 7.07 1.95
N ASN A 136 -2.08 8.13 1.96
CA ASN A 136 -2.54 9.47 1.61
C ASN A 136 -3.09 9.55 0.17
N ALA A 137 -2.48 8.81 -0.77
CA ALA A 137 -2.87 8.86 -2.18
C ALA A 137 -4.09 8.00 -2.52
N ASN A 138 -4.37 6.93 -1.76
CA ASN A 138 -5.36 5.92 -2.18
C ASN A 138 -6.51 5.70 -1.18
N LEU A 139 -6.34 6.02 0.10
CA LEU A 139 -7.34 5.66 1.12
C LEU A 139 -8.69 6.34 0.86
N ALA A 140 -8.67 7.60 0.44
CA ALA A 140 -9.86 8.41 0.14
C ALA A 140 -10.73 7.81 -0.98
N ASP A 141 -10.13 7.11 -1.92
CA ASP A 141 -10.83 6.52 -3.06
C ASP A 141 -11.23 5.06 -2.80
N ILE A 142 -10.34 4.27 -2.17
CA ILE A 142 -10.58 2.83 -1.98
C ILE A 142 -11.58 2.55 -0.84
N TYR A 143 -11.52 3.32 0.25
CA TYR A 143 -12.28 3.00 1.46
C TYR A 143 -13.80 3.15 1.25
N PRO A 144 -14.31 4.25 0.67
CA PRO A 144 -15.73 4.37 0.34
C PRO A 144 -16.21 3.23 -0.57
N MET A 145 -15.42 2.87 -1.59
CA MET A 145 -15.77 1.79 -2.51
C MET A 145 -15.93 0.43 -1.80
N ILE A 146 -15.05 0.13 -0.83
CA ILE A 146 -15.16 -1.08 -0.01
C ILE A 146 -16.41 -1.00 0.87
N MET A 147 -16.60 0.11 1.58
CA MET A 147 -17.72 0.31 2.50
C MET A 147 -19.08 0.16 1.81
N ASP A 148 -19.26 0.84 0.68
CA ASP A 148 -20.49 0.81 -0.10
C ASP A 148 -20.75 -0.60 -0.65
N GLY A 149 -19.73 -1.24 -1.21
CA GLY A 149 -19.84 -2.58 -1.77
C GLY A 149 -20.16 -3.67 -0.73
N LEU A 150 -19.54 -3.60 0.45
CA LEU A 150 -19.81 -4.54 1.55
C LEU A 150 -21.20 -4.31 2.17
N THR A 151 -21.60 -3.05 2.33
CA THR A 151 -22.92 -2.69 2.85
C THR A 151 -24.03 -3.11 1.90
N ALA A 152 -23.86 -2.91 0.59
CA ALA A 152 -24.80 -3.35 -0.43
C ALA A 152 -24.98 -4.88 -0.45
N LYS A 153 -23.96 -5.64 -0.05
CA LYS A 153 -24.02 -7.10 0.12
C LYS A 153 -24.59 -7.54 1.47
N GLY A 154 -24.88 -6.60 2.39
CA GLY A 154 -25.48 -6.89 3.68
C GLY A 154 -24.52 -7.43 4.74
N TYR A 155 -23.20 -7.26 4.56
CA TYR A 155 -22.22 -7.69 5.57
C TYR A 155 -22.22 -6.76 6.78
N THR A 156 -22.02 -7.34 7.96
CA THR A 156 -21.73 -6.58 9.18
C THR A 156 -20.26 -6.13 9.18
N ILE A 157 -20.04 -4.81 9.10
CA ILE A 157 -18.70 -4.21 9.05
C ILE A 157 -18.31 -3.75 10.45
N GLY A 158 -17.10 -4.09 10.88
CA GLY A 158 -16.53 -3.66 12.16
C GLY A 158 -16.14 -2.19 12.17
N THR A 159 -15.83 -1.66 13.35
CA THR A 159 -15.28 -0.30 13.49
C THR A 159 -13.96 -0.23 12.70
N PRO A 160 -13.78 0.68 11.72
CA PRO A 160 -12.52 0.79 10.99
C PRO A 160 -11.37 1.16 11.94
N ILE A 161 -10.21 0.53 11.81
CA ILE A 161 -9.07 0.75 12.72
C ILE A 161 -7.86 1.23 11.95
N PHE A 162 -7.24 2.32 12.41
CA PHE A 162 -5.96 2.78 11.88
C PHE A 162 -4.84 2.38 12.84
N VAL A 163 -3.88 1.60 12.34
CA VAL A 163 -2.72 1.14 13.10
C VAL A 163 -1.50 1.95 12.69
N LYS A 164 -1.01 2.81 13.59
CA LYS A 164 0.27 3.47 13.43
C LYS A 164 1.41 2.49 13.67
N TYR A 165 2.41 2.51 12.79
CA TYR A 165 3.58 1.62 12.83
C TYR A 165 3.20 0.13 12.74
N GLY A 166 2.23 -0.19 11.88
CA GLY A 166 1.74 -1.55 11.67
C GLY A 166 2.56 -2.32 10.62
N ARG A 167 2.76 -3.60 10.88
CA ARG A 167 3.16 -4.61 9.88
C ARG A 167 1.96 -5.47 9.54
N VAL A 168 2.05 -6.24 8.45
CA VAL A 168 0.94 -7.08 7.99
C VAL A 168 0.35 -7.96 9.10
N ALA A 169 1.20 -8.62 9.89
CA ALA A 169 0.75 -9.51 10.96
C ALA A 169 0.06 -8.80 12.15
N ALA A 170 0.05 -7.46 12.22
CA ALA A 170 -0.78 -6.74 13.18
C ALA A 170 -2.28 -7.02 12.98
N MET A 171 -2.71 -7.32 11.74
CA MET A 171 -4.09 -7.68 11.43
C MET A 171 -4.55 -8.92 12.21
N ASP A 172 -3.65 -9.86 12.49
CA ASP A 172 -3.97 -11.12 13.15
C ASP A 172 -4.43 -10.89 14.59
N LYS A 173 -3.75 -10.01 15.32
CA LYS A 173 -4.10 -9.68 16.73
C LYS A 173 -5.42 -8.94 16.83
N ILE A 174 -5.69 -8.03 15.90
CA ILE A 174 -6.97 -7.30 15.84
C ILE A 174 -8.11 -8.27 15.48
N SER A 175 -7.88 -9.13 14.49
CA SER A 175 -8.84 -10.17 14.07
C SER A 175 -9.17 -11.13 15.23
N GLU A 176 -8.16 -11.59 15.98
CA GLU A 176 -8.34 -12.41 17.18
C GLU A 176 -9.11 -11.67 18.28
N ALA A 177 -8.75 -10.40 18.54
CA ALA A 177 -9.35 -9.61 19.61
C ALA A 177 -10.84 -9.31 19.37
N LEU A 178 -11.23 -9.08 18.12
CA LEU A 178 -12.61 -8.76 17.72
C LEU A 178 -13.37 -9.96 17.14
N GLN A 179 -12.73 -11.12 17.00
CA GLN A 179 -13.31 -12.33 16.40
C GLN A 179 -13.87 -12.09 14.98
N ALA A 180 -13.14 -11.32 14.18
CA ALA A 180 -13.54 -10.98 12.81
C ALA A 180 -13.48 -12.19 11.88
N ARG A 181 -14.49 -12.37 11.01
CA ARG A 181 -14.51 -13.47 10.03
C ARG A 181 -13.62 -13.21 8.84
N VAL A 182 -13.62 -12.02 8.26
CA VAL A 182 -12.67 -11.61 7.23
C VAL A 182 -12.01 -10.32 7.67
N THR A 183 -10.67 -10.29 7.67
CA THR A 183 -9.91 -9.09 8.00
C THR A 183 -9.21 -8.57 6.76
N ILE A 184 -9.41 -7.30 6.45
CA ILE A 184 -8.79 -6.56 5.35
C ILE A 184 -7.77 -5.59 5.95
N LEU A 185 -6.53 -5.63 5.49
CA LEU A 185 -5.49 -4.69 5.85
C LEU A 185 -5.01 -3.92 4.62
N LEU A 186 -5.29 -2.63 4.58
CA LEU A 186 -4.72 -1.68 3.63
C LEU A 186 -3.39 -1.16 4.18
N VAL A 187 -2.29 -1.39 3.47
CA VAL A 187 -0.93 -1.11 3.96
C VAL A 187 -0.08 -0.46 2.87
N GLY A 188 0.64 0.60 3.24
CA GLY A 188 1.64 1.20 2.37
C GLY A 188 2.84 0.27 2.15
N GLU A 189 3.16 0.01 0.89
CA GLU A 189 4.30 -0.83 0.50
C GLU A 189 5.63 -0.10 0.70
N ARG A 190 6.74 -0.80 0.44
CA ARG A 190 8.06 -0.17 0.38
C ARG A 190 8.09 0.84 -0.78
N PRO A 191 8.48 2.10 -0.56
CA PRO A 191 8.62 3.08 -1.63
C PRO A 191 9.55 2.57 -2.73
N GLY A 192 9.07 2.60 -3.97
CA GLY A 192 9.87 2.34 -5.15
C GLY A 192 10.57 3.61 -5.62
N LEU A 193 11.54 3.48 -6.52
CA LEU A 193 12.23 4.62 -7.12
C LEU A 193 11.28 5.55 -7.90
N ALA A 194 10.20 5.00 -8.45
CA ALA A 194 9.28 5.75 -9.32
C ALA A 194 8.04 6.28 -8.59
N THR A 195 7.65 5.66 -7.47
CA THR A 195 6.46 6.04 -6.72
C THR A 195 6.53 5.53 -5.28
N GLY A 196 6.13 6.38 -4.33
CA GLY A 196 5.84 6.01 -2.95
C GLY A 196 4.36 5.67 -2.73
N GLU A 197 3.52 5.73 -3.76
CA GLU A 197 2.06 5.64 -3.60
C GLU A 197 1.53 4.20 -3.68
N SER A 198 2.40 3.20 -3.81
CA SER A 198 1.98 1.79 -3.94
C SER A 198 1.40 1.27 -2.62
N MET A 199 0.12 0.91 -2.63
CA MET A 199 -0.57 0.28 -1.52
C MET A 199 -0.86 -1.19 -1.83
N SER A 200 -0.88 -2.02 -0.80
CA SER A 200 -1.34 -3.41 -0.86
C SER A 200 -2.57 -3.60 0.04
N SER A 201 -3.43 -4.54 -0.34
CA SER A 201 -4.51 -5.06 0.50
C SER A 201 -4.23 -6.53 0.83
N TYR A 202 -4.05 -6.84 2.11
CA TYR A 202 -3.93 -8.20 2.62
C TYR A 202 -5.25 -8.63 3.26
N MET A 203 -5.75 -9.80 2.89
CA MET A 203 -7.05 -10.32 3.33
C MET A 203 -6.92 -11.74 3.85
N ALA A 204 -7.59 -12.07 4.95
CA ALA A 204 -7.60 -13.43 5.47
C ALA A 204 -8.94 -13.78 6.12
N TYR A 205 -9.36 -15.03 5.97
CA TYR A 205 -10.51 -15.59 6.67
C TYR A 205 -10.06 -16.09 8.06
N GLU A 206 -10.69 -15.58 9.11
CA GLU A 206 -10.38 -15.81 10.52
C GLU A 206 -8.87 -15.66 10.78
N SER A 207 -8.34 -14.47 10.49
CA SER A 207 -6.91 -14.17 10.65
C SER A 207 -6.46 -14.42 12.09
N SER A 208 -5.29 -15.03 12.26
CA SER A 208 -4.77 -15.42 13.58
C SER A 208 -3.26 -15.63 13.53
N THR A 209 -2.61 -15.36 14.64
CA THR A 209 -1.18 -15.59 14.89
C THR A 209 -0.78 -17.05 14.90
N LEU A 210 -1.74 -17.97 15.00
CA LEU A 210 -1.50 -19.40 14.88
C LEU A 210 -1.43 -19.88 13.43
N LYS A 211 -1.83 -19.05 12.47
CA LYS A 211 -1.92 -19.43 11.06
C LYS A 211 -0.77 -18.80 10.24
N PRO A 212 -0.27 -19.48 9.19
CA PRO A 212 0.86 -19.01 8.42
C PRO A 212 0.49 -17.85 7.48
N GLU A 213 1.50 -17.08 7.06
CA GLU A 213 1.32 -15.96 6.12
C GLU A 213 0.72 -16.38 4.78
N SER A 214 0.95 -17.62 4.33
CA SER A 214 0.39 -18.17 3.09
C SER A 214 -1.14 -18.21 3.07
N GLN A 215 -1.81 -18.02 4.20
CA GLN A 215 -3.26 -17.89 4.25
C GLN A 215 -3.77 -16.54 3.75
N ARG A 216 -2.90 -15.55 3.56
CA ARG A 216 -3.33 -14.21 3.18
C ARG A 216 -3.51 -14.13 1.66
N THR A 217 -4.66 -13.67 1.22
CA THR A 217 -4.91 -13.25 -0.16
C THR A 217 -4.42 -11.81 -0.30
N VAL A 218 -3.72 -11.48 -1.39
CA VAL A 218 -3.12 -10.16 -1.59
C VAL A 218 -3.53 -9.56 -2.93
N ILE A 219 -3.93 -8.29 -2.91
CA ILE A 219 -3.92 -7.41 -4.08
C ILE A 219 -2.81 -6.38 -3.83
N SER A 220 -1.78 -6.36 -4.67
CA SER A 220 -0.65 -5.42 -4.57
C SER A 220 -0.70 -4.37 -5.66
N ASN A 221 0.20 -3.40 -5.59
CA ASN A 221 0.38 -2.38 -6.62
C ASN A 221 -0.89 -1.55 -6.88
N ILE A 222 -1.62 -1.23 -5.81
CA ILE A 222 -2.76 -0.33 -5.84
C ILE A 222 -2.23 1.10 -5.87
N HIS A 223 -2.34 1.74 -7.04
CA HIS A 223 -1.99 3.15 -7.29
C HIS A 223 -2.41 3.54 -8.72
N ARG A 224 -2.40 4.84 -9.04
CA ARG A 224 -2.76 5.41 -10.36
C ARG A 224 -2.06 4.83 -11.61
N ARG A 225 -0.98 4.06 -11.45
CA ARG A 225 -0.22 3.43 -12.55
C ARG A 225 -0.15 1.90 -12.43
N GLY A 226 -0.85 1.34 -11.45
CA GLY A 226 -1.05 -0.07 -11.23
C GLY A 226 -2.56 -0.34 -11.28
N VAL A 227 -3.10 -1.02 -10.28
CA VAL A 227 -4.56 -1.15 -10.14
C VAL A 227 -5.10 0.15 -9.52
N PRO A 228 -6.02 0.87 -10.17
CA PRO A 228 -6.63 2.07 -9.59
C PRO A 228 -7.35 1.76 -8.27
N ALA A 229 -7.30 2.68 -7.31
CA ALA A 229 -7.86 2.49 -5.96
C ALA A 229 -9.35 2.06 -5.98
N VAL A 230 -10.17 2.69 -6.81
CA VAL A 230 -11.60 2.35 -6.96
C VAL A 230 -11.78 0.93 -7.52
N GLU A 231 -11.00 0.55 -8.54
CA GLU A 231 -11.07 -0.80 -9.11
C GLU A 231 -10.61 -1.87 -8.10
N ALA A 232 -9.53 -1.58 -7.37
CA ALA A 232 -9.04 -2.44 -6.30
C ALA A 232 -10.10 -2.62 -5.19
N GLY A 233 -10.83 -1.56 -4.82
CA GLY A 233 -11.94 -1.64 -3.88
C GLY A 233 -13.03 -2.60 -4.34
N ALA A 234 -13.42 -2.54 -5.62
CA ALA A 234 -14.39 -3.47 -6.20
C ALA A 234 -13.87 -4.93 -6.18
N GLN A 235 -12.60 -5.14 -6.51
CA GLN A 235 -11.98 -6.47 -6.46
C GLN A 235 -11.92 -7.03 -5.03
N ILE A 236 -11.60 -6.18 -4.04
CA ILE A 236 -11.60 -6.55 -2.61
C ILE A 236 -13.00 -7.02 -2.20
N VAL A 237 -14.07 -6.30 -2.54
CA VAL A 237 -15.45 -6.68 -2.21
C VAL A 237 -15.81 -8.05 -2.79
N ASN A 238 -15.43 -8.31 -4.04
CA ASN A 238 -15.66 -9.61 -4.67
C ASN A 238 -14.84 -10.73 -3.99
N LEU A 239 -13.58 -10.47 -3.64
CA LEU A 239 -12.75 -11.43 -2.92
C LEU A 239 -13.31 -11.73 -1.53
N VAL A 240 -13.82 -10.73 -0.80
CA VAL A 240 -14.45 -10.92 0.52
C VAL A 240 -15.63 -11.87 0.42
N GLU A 241 -16.48 -11.76 -0.60
CA GLU A 241 -17.57 -12.68 -0.83
C GLU A 241 -17.08 -14.13 -1.06
N VAL A 242 -16.01 -14.28 -1.84
CA VAL A 242 -15.39 -15.58 -2.09
C VAL A 242 -14.77 -16.15 -0.80
N LEU A 243 -14.04 -15.35 -0.03
CA LEU A 243 -13.45 -15.71 1.27
C LEU A 243 -14.53 -16.18 2.25
N MET A 244 -15.66 -15.46 2.32
CA MET A 244 -16.80 -15.79 3.17
C MET A 244 -17.49 -17.09 2.76
N ARG A 245 -17.69 -17.30 1.45
CA ARG A 245 -18.35 -18.51 0.93
C ARG A 245 -17.51 -19.75 1.14
N GLU A 246 -16.21 -19.67 0.82
CA GLU A 246 -15.30 -20.82 0.88
C GLU A 246 -14.74 -21.07 2.29
N LYS A 247 -14.84 -20.08 3.19
CA LYS A 247 -14.26 -20.10 4.54
C LYS A 247 -12.76 -20.41 4.54
N LYS A 248 -12.07 -19.91 3.53
CA LYS A 248 -10.66 -20.16 3.21
C LYS A 248 -10.05 -18.93 2.60
N SER A 249 -8.74 -18.78 2.71
CA SER A 249 -7.99 -17.65 2.16
C SER A 249 -6.58 -18.05 1.72
N GLY A 250 -5.93 -17.19 0.94
CA GLY A 250 -4.56 -17.41 0.47
C GLY A 250 -4.43 -18.67 -0.40
N VAL A 251 -3.39 -19.47 -0.16
CA VAL A 251 -3.08 -20.65 -0.97
C VAL A 251 -4.13 -21.75 -0.92
N GLU A 252 -5.01 -21.75 0.09
CA GLU A 252 -6.12 -22.70 0.18
C GLU A 252 -7.32 -22.32 -0.68
N LEU A 253 -7.35 -21.06 -1.15
CA LEU A 253 -8.40 -20.56 -2.01
C LEU A 253 -8.12 -20.97 -3.46
N LYS A 254 -9.02 -21.78 -4.03
CA LYS A 254 -8.97 -22.16 -5.45
C LYS A 254 -9.96 -21.27 -6.21
N ILE A 255 -9.44 -20.25 -6.88
CA ILE A 255 -10.19 -19.34 -7.76
C ILE A 255 -10.09 -19.85 -9.21
#